data_AF-A0AAW5N3M0-F1
#
_entry.id   AF-A0AAW5N3M0-F1
#
_cell.length_a   1.000
_cell.length_b   1.000
_cell.length_c   1.000
_cell.angle_alpha   90.00
_cell.angle_beta   90.00
_cell.angle_gamma   90.00
#
_symmetry.space_group_name_H-M   'P 1'
#
loop_
_entity.id
_entity.type
_entity.pdbx_description
1 polymer ?
#
loop_
_entity_poly.entity_id
_entity_poly.type
_entity_poly.pdbx_seq_one_letter_code
_entity_poly.pdbx_strand_id
1 'polypeptide(L)'
;YSHHWYGKDLLARLAQFDLIDSKTLVAHGLYLSKDDITLLNQRDAFLVHNARSNMNNHVGYNHHLSDIRNLALGTDGIGSDMFEEM
;
A
#
# COMPACT_ATOMS: atom_id res chain seq x y z
N TYR A 1 6.50 12.36 -5.61
CA TYR A 1 7.98 12.50 -5.55
C TYR A 1 8.72 11.58 -6.51
N SER A 2 8.56 10.24 -6.46
CA SER A 2 9.29 9.33 -7.38
C SER A 2 9.09 9.69 -8.87
N HIS A 3 7.84 9.92 -9.27
CA HIS A 3 7.52 10.24 -10.67
C HIS A 3 8.22 11.50 -11.17
N HIS A 4 8.29 12.54 -10.35
CA HIS A 4 8.91 13.81 -10.70
C HIS A 4 10.43 13.69 -10.94
N TRP A 5 11.12 12.88 -10.12
CA TRP A 5 12.58 12.76 -10.17
C TRP A 5 13.09 11.61 -11.06
N TYR A 6 12.29 10.57 -11.27
CA TYR A 6 12.70 9.35 -11.96
C TYR A 6 11.81 8.98 -13.15
N GLY A 7 10.77 9.78 -13.45
CA GLY A 7 9.82 9.50 -14.53
C GLY A 7 8.99 8.23 -14.33
N LYS A 8 8.93 7.71 -13.09
CA LYS A 8 8.24 6.46 -12.75
C LYS A 8 7.53 6.54 -11.41
N ASP A 9 6.37 5.91 -11.34
CA ASP A 9 5.66 5.69 -10.09
C ASP A 9 6.47 4.80 -9.14
N LEU A 10 6.20 4.95 -7.84
CA LEU A 10 7.04 4.38 -6.79
C LEU A 10 7.08 2.85 -6.90
N LEU A 11 5.93 2.19 -7.06
CA LEU A 11 5.88 0.74 -7.16
C LEU A 11 6.46 0.23 -8.47
N ALA A 12 6.21 0.90 -9.59
CA ALA A 12 6.85 0.58 -10.86
C ALA A 12 8.38 0.64 -10.77
N ARG A 13 8.92 1.63 -10.04
CA ARG A 13 10.36 1.73 -9.79
C ARG A 13 10.87 0.62 -8.88
N LEU A 14 10.18 0.32 -7.78
CA LEU A 14 10.57 -0.78 -6.89
C LEU A 14 10.55 -2.15 -7.60
N ALA A 15 9.54 -2.40 -8.42
CA ALA A 15 9.42 -3.63 -9.20
C ALA A 15 10.54 -3.78 -10.25
N GLN A 16 11.08 -2.68 -10.77
CA GLN A 16 12.24 -2.72 -11.67
C GLN A 16 13.50 -3.25 -10.98
N PHE A 17 13.60 -3.12 -9.65
CA PHE A 17 14.70 -3.64 -8.85
C PHE A 17 14.36 -4.98 -8.19
N ASP A 18 13.31 -5.66 -8.65
CA ASP A 18 12.84 -6.95 -8.11
C ASP A 18 12.48 -6.93 -6.62
N LEU A 19 12.07 -5.76 -6.11
CA LEU A 19 11.69 -5.59 -4.70
C LEU A 19 10.20 -5.86 -4.43
N ILE A 20 9.43 -6.22 -5.47
CA ILE A 20 8.00 -6.51 -5.39
C ILE A 20 7.75 -7.96 -5.81
N ASP A 21 7.47 -8.80 -4.83
CA ASP A 21 7.12 -10.21 -4.96
C ASP A 21 6.11 -10.65 -3.86
N SER A 22 5.87 -11.95 -3.76
CA SER A 22 4.91 -12.54 -2.80
C SER A 22 5.30 -12.39 -1.33
N LYS A 23 6.53 -11.95 -1.03
CA LYS A 23 7.03 -11.69 0.33
C LYS A 23 7.04 -10.20 0.65
N THR A 24 6.74 -9.33 -0.33
CA THR A 24 6.72 -7.88 -0.12
C THR A 24 5.45 -7.45 0.61
N LEU A 25 5.64 -6.68 1.68
CA LEU A 25 4.57 -5.95 2.37
C LEU A 25 4.71 -4.45 2.06
N VAL A 26 3.69 -3.86 1.44
CA VAL A 26 3.60 -2.42 1.18
C VAL A 26 2.69 -1.80 2.22
N ALA A 27 3.23 -0.96 3.10
CA ALA A 27 2.44 -0.30 4.15
C ALA A 27 1.77 1.00 3.65
N HIS A 28 0.64 1.34 4.26
CA HIS A 28 -0.23 2.51 4.00
C HIS A 28 -0.92 2.51 2.64
N GLY A 29 -0.15 2.54 1.55
CA GLY A 29 -0.66 2.51 0.18
C GLY A 29 -1.71 3.58 -0.14
N LEU A 30 -1.56 4.80 0.38
CA LEU A 30 -2.59 5.86 0.24
C LEU A 30 -2.77 6.35 -1.20
N TYR A 31 -1.67 6.51 -1.94
CA TYR A 31 -1.65 7.07 -3.28
C TYR A 31 -1.22 6.02 -4.29
N LEU A 32 -2.05 4.98 -4.45
CA LEU A 32 -1.85 3.95 -5.47
C LEU A 32 -2.72 4.22 -6.68
N SER A 33 -2.10 4.24 -7.86
CA SER A 33 -2.83 4.25 -9.12
C SER A 33 -3.42 2.86 -9.42
N LYS A 34 -4.28 2.77 -10.45
CA LYS A 34 -4.78 1.48 -10.94
C LYS A 34 -3.66 0.57 -11.46
N ASP A 35 -2.63 1.16 -12.06
CA ASP A 35 -1.49 0.42 -12.59
C ASP A 35 -0.63 -0.14 -11.44
N ASP A 36 -0.47 0.63 -10.37
CA ASP A 36 0.19 0.18 -9.14
C ASP A 36 -0.54 -1.02 -8.51
N ILE A 37 -1.87 -0.96 -8.42
CA ILE A 37 -2.70 -2.05 -7.88
C ILE A 37 -2.60 -3.29 -8.76
N THR A 38 -2.65 -3.10 -10.08
CA THR A 38 -2.48 -4.20 -11.05
C THR A 38 -1.13 -4.88 -10.86
N LEU A 39 -0.06 -4.09 -10.70
CA LEU A 39 1.29 -4.59 -10.45
C LEU A 39 1.40 -5.38 -9.14
N LEU A 40 0.82 -4.88 -8.04
CA LEU A 40 0.79 -5.60 -6.77
C LEU A 40 0.10 -6.96 -6.91
N ASN A 41 -1.08 -6.98 -7.55
CA ASN A 41 -1.85 -8.20 -7.76
C ASN A 41 -1.10 -9.22 -8.63
N GLN A 42 -0.42 -8.75 -9.69
CA GLN A 42 0.40 -9.59 -10.58
C GLN A 42 1.61 -10.18 -9.88
N ARG A 43 2.20 -9.46 -8.92
CA ARG A 43 3.39 -9.89 -8.17
C ARG A 43 3.06 -10.64 -6.88
N ASP A 44 1.78 -10.82 -6.57
CA ASP A 44 1.29 -11.48 -5.34
C ASP A 44 1.72 -10.75 -4.05
N ALA A 45 2.08 -9.46 -4.16
CA ALA A 45 2.50 -8.64 -3.03
C ALA A 45 1.30 -8.21 -2.18
N PHE A 46 1.55 -7.94 -0.89
CA PHE A 46 0.52 -7.52 0.06
C PHE A 46 0.50 -6.00 0.22
N LEU A 47 -0.71 -5.44 0.34
CA LEU A 47 -0.90 -4.10 0.90
C LEU A 47 -1.36 -4.23 2.35
N VAL A 48 -0.66 -3.56 3.27
CA VAL A 48 -1.08 -3.39 4.66
C VAL A 48 -1.65 -1.99 4.82
N HIS A 49 -2.96 -1.89 4.97
CA HIS A 49 -3.66 -0.63 5.16
C HIS A 49 -3.82 -0.30 6.65
N ASN A 50 -3.30 0.85 7.06
CA ASN A 50 -3.32 1.30 8.45
C ASN A 50 -4.37 2.42 8.60
N ALA A 51 -5.65 2.05 8.64
CA ALA A 51 -6.77 2.99 8.50
C ALA A 51 -6.77 4.09 9.58
N ARG A 52 -6.54 3.73 10.85
CA ARG A 52 -6.50 4.72 11.94
C ARG A 52 -5.32 5.67 11.86
N SER A 53 -4.11 5.17 11.60
CA SER A 53 -2.93 6.05 11.40
C SER A 53 -3.16 7.03 10.26
N ASN A 54 -3.78 6.56 9.17
CA ASN A 54 -4.07 7.39 8.00
C ASN A 54 -5.10 8.48 8.29
N MET A 55 -6.18 8.16 9.02
CA MET A 55 -7.20 9.13 9.42
C MET A 55 -6.71 10.09 10.51
N ASN A 56 -5.97 9.60 11.51
CA ASN A 56 -5.42 10.40 12.60
C ASN A 56 -4.41 11.44 12.07
N ASN A 57 -3.62 11.07 11.07
CA ASN A 57 -2.68 11.98 10.42
C ASN A 57 -3.30 12.85 9.30
N HIS A 58 -4.62 12.76 9.05
CA HIS A 58 -5.32 13.47 7.97
C HIS A 58 -4.73 13.23 6.56
N VAL A 59 -4.10 12.07 6.34
CA VAL A 59 -3.39 11.78 5.07
C VAL A 59 -4.28 11.13 3.99
N GLY A 60 -5.54 10.83 4.32
CA GLY A 60 -6.58 10.37 3.39
C GLY A 60 -6.95 8.89 3.51
N TYR A 61 -7.70 8.39 2.53
CA TYR A 61 -8.14 7.00 2.46
C TYR A 61 -7.93 6.47 1.04
N ASN A 62 -7.44 5.24 0.90
CA ASN A 62 -7.34 4.63 -0.43
C ASN A 62 -8.72 4.10 -0.83
N HIS A 63 -9.34 4.67 -1.87
CA HIS A 63 -10.66 4.27 -2.32
C HIS A 63 -10.68 2.99 -3.17
N HIS A 64 -9.51 2.44 -3.51
CA HIS A 64 -9.35 1.26 -4.37
C HIS A 64 -8.97 -0.01 -3.60
N LEU A 65 -9.16 -0.03 -2.28
CA LEU A 65 -8.82 -1.19 -1.45
C LEU A 65 -9.54 -2.47 -1.90
N SER A 66 -10.76 -2.35 -2.42
CA SER A 66 -11.53 -3.49 -2.97
C SER A 66 -10.87 -4.17 -4.17
N ASP A 67 -9.98 -3.47 -4.87
CA ASP A 67 -9.32 -3.96 -6.08
C ASP A 67 -8.01 -4.70 -5.75
N ILE A 68 -7.62 -4.77 -4.47
CA ILE A 68 -6.38 -5.39 -4.00
C ILE A 68 -6.65 -6.81 -3.53
N ARG A 69 -5.96 -7.78 -4.14
CA ARG A 69 -6.13 -9.21 -3.85
C ARG A 69 -5.62 -9.60 -2.46
N ASN A 70 -4.43 -9.13 -2.10
CA ASN A 70 -3.76 -9.45 -0.85
C ASN A 70 -3.77 -8.22 0.07
N LEU A 71 -4.95 -7.91 0.61
CA LEU A 71 -5.13 -6.79 1.53
C LEU A 71 -5.06 -7.27 2.99
N ALA A 72 -4.27 -6.58 3.79
CA ALA A 72 -4.14 -6.78 5.23
C ALA A 72 -4.35 -5.45 5.98
N LEU A 73 -4.67 -5.54 7.26
CA LEU A 73 -4.79 -4.41 8.17
C LEU A 73 -3.59 -4.36 9.12
N GLY A 74 -3.18 -3.16 9.52
CA GLY A 74 -2.09 -2.96 10.47
C GLY A 74 -2.35 -1.76 11.38
N THR A 75 -1.80 -1.79 12.59
CA THR A 75 -2.01 -0.73 13.59
C THR A 75 -0.98 0.39 13.51
N ASP A 76 0.09 0.22 12.72
CA ASP A 76 1.21 1.19 12.64
C ASP A 76 1.86 1.53 14.00
N GLY A 77 1.67 0.67 15.01
CA GLY A 77 2.11 0.94 16.38
C GLY A 77 1.22 1.92 17.17
N ILE A 78 0.11 2.39 16.60
CA ILE A 78 -0.94 3.15 17.31
C ILE A 78 -1.88 2.14 17.98
N GLY A 79 -1.50 1.71 19.18
CA GLY A 79 -2.28 0.77 19.97
C GLY A 79 -2.26 -0.67 19.43
N SER A 80 -2.41 -1.63 20.33
CA SER A 80 -2.33 -3.07 20.04
C SER A 80 -3.70 -3.71 19.75
N ASP A 81 -4.75 -2.91 19.55
CA ASP A 81 -6.09 -3.43 19.29
C ASP A 81 -6.40 -3.51 17.80
N MET A 82 -6.39 -4.74 17.28
CA MET A 82 -6.69 -5.07 15.87
C MET A 82 -8.19 -5.04 15.56
N PHE A 83 -9.09 -5.15 16.57
CA PHE A 83 -10.54 -5.14 16.33
C PHE A 83 -11.04 -3.75 15.92
N GLU A 84 -10.33 -2.70 16.31
CA GLU A 84 -10.65 -1.31 15.95
C GLU A 84 -10.05 -0.88 14.59
N GLU A 85 -9.30 -1.75 13.90
CA GLU A 85 -8.76 -1.48 12.55
C GLU A 85 -9.66 -2.02 11.41
N MET A 86 -10.72 -2.77 11.75
CA MET A 86 -11.56 -3.53 10.82
C MET A 86 -12.71 -2.72 10.20
#